data_AF-A0A9C6TJS0-F1
#
_entry.id   AF-A0A9C6TJS0-F1
#
_cell.length_a   1.000
_cell.length_b   1.000
_cell.length_c   1.000
_cell.angle_alpha   90.00
_cell.angle_beta   90.00
_cell.angle_gamma   90.00
#
_symmetry.space_group_name_H-M   'P 1'
#
loop_
_entity.id
_entity.type
_entity.pdbx_description
1 polymer ?
#
loop_
_entity_poly.entity_id
_entity_poly.type
_entity_poly.pdbx_seq_one_letter_code
_entity_poly.pdbx_strand_id
1 'polypeptide(L)'
;MIVRHSLTDDNKLEHLFWANDLSRFDYQYFGDVLAFDSTYRKNKYNGPLVIFSGTNYHRQTCIFGFGLLSYEQTKSYKWLLDNFSEVMMNKHPSLVITDGDNAMKSAIEEVFPSATHRLCAWYLYKNAVSHIKDPGFREKFKKCLYAKFKCDEFEEYWHDMVERFNLVGNDWVEKQYRRKEKLATAYLSSKDYRNAEIVAEFKTLNGEHVPTTGLHSLERHAASVYTREIFWKILEKIKSVATLDIMRSGSRSTTTEYKIIKYGRPDHEYIILYDQDTQKMVCQCQRWDSYGIPCSHMFCVMKREQIKELP
;
A
#
# COMPACT_ATOMS: atom_id res chain seq x y z
N MET A 1 11.23 -2.44 -20.61
CA MET A 1 9.77 -2.60 -20.35
C MET A 1 9.21 -3.64 -21.29
N ILE A 2 8.55 -4.67 -20.75
CA ILE A 2 7.92 -5.76 -21.51
C ILE A 2 6.41 -5.60 -21.43
N VAL A 3 5.73 -5.85 -22.55
CA VAL A 3 4.27 -5.81 -22.67
C VAL A 3 3.79 -7.06 -23.41
N ARG A 4 2.75 -7.71 -22.89
CA ARG A 4 2.05 -8.85 -23.51
C ARG A 4 0.57 -8.53 -23.60
N HIS A 5 -0.11 -8.98 -24.65
CA HIS A 5 -1.54 -8.76 -24.81
C HIS A 5 -2.24 -9.90 -25.55
N SER A 6 -3.54 -10.03 -25.34
CA SER A 6 -4.44 -10.86 -26.16
C SER A 6 -5.49 -9.99 -26.84
N LEU A 7 -6.05 -10.51 -27.93
CA LEU A 7 -7.12 -9.88 -28.69
C LEU A 7 -8.35 -10.81 -28.69
N THR A 8 -9.54 -10.21 -28.68
CA THR A 8 -10.79 -10.91 -29.00
C THR A 8 -10.84 -11.23 -30.49
N ASP A 9 -11.79 -12.07 -30.90
CA ASP A 9 -12.03 -12.40 -32.32
C ASP A 9 -12.29 -11.15 -33.19
N ASP A 10 -12.89 -10.10 -32.61
CA ASP A 10 -13.10 -8.79 -33.23
C ASP A 10 -11.84 -7.89 -33.29
N ASN A 11 -10.63 -8.41 -33.00
CA ASN A 11 -9.37 -7.65 -32.90
C ASN A 11 -9.39 -6.52 -31.85
N LYS A 12 -10.16 -6.67 -30.76
CA LYS A 12 -10.15 -5.72 -29.63
C LYS A 12 -9.22 -6.22 -28.54
N LEU A 13 -8.54 -5.31 -27.86
CA LEU A 13 -7.70 -5.66 -26.71
C LEU A 13 -8.54 -6.36 -25.64
N GLU A 14 -8.14 -7.58 -25.28
CA GLU A 14 -8.86 -8.39 -24.31
C GLU A 14 -8.11 -8.42 -22.97
N HIS A 15 -6.82 -8.78 -23.00
CA HIS A 15 -5.95 -8.79 -21.82
C HIS A 15 -4.64 -8.05 -22.11
N LEU A 16 -4.07 -7.43 -21.08
CA LEU A 16 -2.80 -6.73 -21.14
C LEU A 16 -1.99 -7.05 -19.89
N PHE A 17 -0.71 -7.35 -20.07
CA PHE A 17 0.26 -7.50 -18.99
C PHE A 17 1.49 -6.65 -19.29
N TRP A 18 2.05 -5.99 -18.27
CA TRP A 18 3.30 -5.27 -18.43
C TRP A 18 4.13 -5.23 -17.15
N ALA A 19 5.45 -5.22 -17.34
CA ALA A 19 6.45 -5.06 -16.29
C ALA A 19 7.65 -4.27 -16.83
N ASN A 20 8.24 -3.42 -15.98
CA ASN A 20 9.50 -2.75 -16.32
C ASN A 20 10.70 -3.62 -15.88
N ASP A 21 11.91 -3.23 -16.27
CA ASP A 21 13.10 -4.05 -16.02
C ASP A 21 13.49 -4.06 -14.52
N LEU A 22 13.17 -2.99 -13.78
CA LEU A 22 13.35 -2.94 -12.33
C LEU A 22 12.43 -3.93 -11.62
N SER A 23 11.14 -3.98 -11.98
CA SER A 23 10.17 -4.93 -11.46
C SER A 23 10.60 -6.38 -11.66
N ARG A 24 11.16 -6.69 -12.85
CA ARG A 24 11.71 -8.02 -13.16
C ARG A 24 12.92 -8.34 -12.30
N PHE A 25 13.84 -7.39 -12.16
CA PHE A 25 15.01 -7.53 -11.31
C PHE A 25 14.62 -7.77 -9.85
N ASP A 26 13.75 -6.93 -9.29
CA ASP A 26 13.24 -7.06 -7.92
C ASP A 26 12.58 -8.42 -7.69
N TYR A 27 11.80 -8.92 -8.65
CA TYR A 27 11.17 -10.24 -8.52
C TYR A 27 12.20 -11.39 -8.41
N GLN A 28 13.35 -11.28 -9.08
CA GLN A 28 14.40 -12.30 -8.95
C GLN A 28 14.92 -12.44 -7.52
N TYR A 29 14.94 -11.35 -6.73
CA TYR A 29 15.40 -11.37 -5.34
C TYR A 29 14.27 -11.51 -4.33
N PHE A 30 13.10 -10.97 -4.63
CA PHE A 30 12.01 -10.78 -3.66
C PHE A 30 10.71 -11.49 -4.03
N GLY A 31 10.66 -12.17 -5.18
CA GLY A 31 9.48 -12.85 -5.72
C GLY A 31 9.10 -14.18 -5.07
N ASP A 32 9.74 -14.57 -3.96
CA ASP A 32 9.40 -15.82 -3.26
C ASP A 32 8.01 -15.75 -2.64
N VAL A 33 7.57 -14.54 -2.27
CA VAL A 33 6.19 -14.24 -1.87
C VAL A 33 5.58 -13.27 -2.87
N LEU A 34 4.48 -13.68 -3.48
CA LEU A 34 3.75 -12.91 -4.47
C LEU A 34 2.36 -12.57 -3.95
N ALA A 35 2.07 -11.28 -3.79
CA ALA A 35 0.73 -10.79 -3.48
C ALA A 35 0.13 -10.12 -4.72
N PHE A 36 -1.09 -10.50 -5.07
CA PHE A 36 -1.86 -9.80 -6.09
C PHE A 36 -3.35 -9.87 -5.81
N ASP A 37 -4.06 -8.86 -6.29
CA ASP A 37 -5.49 -8.70 -6.15
C ASP A 37 -6.03 -7.92 -7.35
N SER A 38 -7.29 -8.11 -7.73
CA SER A 38 -7.95 -7.27 -8.73
C SER A 38 -8.63 -6.09 -8.06
N THR A 39 -8.22 -4.88 -8.43
CA THR A 39 -8.96 -3.69 -8.05
C THR A 39 -10.22 -3.57 -8.92
N TYR A 40 -11.38 -3.45 -8.26
CA TYR A 40 -12.68 -3.29 -8.90
C TYR A 40 -12.67 -2.13 -9.89
N ARG A 41 -12.82 -2.46 -11.19
CA ARG A 41 -13.42 -1.71 -12.31
C ARG A 41 -13.44 -0.16 -12.29
N LYS A 42 -12.43 0.47 -11.68
CA LYS A 42 -12.31 1.94 -11.55
C LYS A 42 -11.65 2.60 -12.77
N ASN A 43 -11.29 1.82 -13.79
CA ASN A 43 -10.73 2.33 -15.04
C ASN A 43 -11.82 2.53 -16.11
N LYS A 44 -11.49 3.32 -17.14
CA LYS A 44 -12.38 3.66 -18.27
C LYS A 44 -12.98 2.42 -18.97
N TYR A 45 -12.31 1.27 -18.86
CA TYR A 45 -12.68 0.02 -19.51
C TYR A 45 -13.51 -0.90 -18.61
N ASN A 46 -13.79 -0.49 -17.37
CA ASN A 46 -14.53 -1.27 -16.39
C ASN A 46 -13.92 -2.68 -16.16
N GLY A 47 -12.62 -2.84 -16.43
CA GLY A 47 -11.90 -4.12 -16.39
C GLY A 47 -11.10 -4.30 -15.10
N PRO A 48 -10.88 -5.53 -14.60
CA PRO A 48 -10.03 -5.79 -13.44
C PRO A 48 -8.58 -5.33 -13.67
N LEU A 49 -8.07 -4.44 -12.81
CA LEU A 49 -6.64 -4.11 -12.76
C LEU A 49 -5.98 -4.91 -11.64
N VAL A 50 -5.07 -5.79 -12.02
CA VAL A 50 -4.26 -6.63 -11.13
C VAL A 50 -2.90 -5.99 -10.92
N ILE A 51 -2.45 -5.94 -9.68
CA ILE A 51 -1.12 -5.45 -9.30
C ILE A 51 -0.35 -6.59 -8.66
N PHE A 52 0.78 -6.98 -9.25
CA PHE A 52 1.70 -7.96 -8.67
C PHE A 52 2.69 -7.25 -7.77
N SER A 53 2.81 -7.70 -6.52
CA SER A 53 3.64 -7.04 -5.52
C SER A 53 4.27 -8.03 -4.52
N GLY A 54 5.30 -7.58 -3.83
CA GLY A 54 5.97 -8.28 -2.73
C GLY A 54 6.73 -7.30 -1.86
N THR A 55 7.69 -7.79 -1.08
CA THR A 55 8.49 -6.97 -0.15
C THR A 55 9.98 -7.27 -0.28
N ASN A 56 10.82 -6.24 -0.26
CA ASN A 56 12.27 -6.40 -0.15
C ASN A 56 12.73 -6.66 1.30
N TYR A 57 14.05 -6.84 1.49
CA TYR A 57 14.66 -7.08 2.82
C TYR A 57 14.52 -5.91 3.81
N HIS A 58 14.17 -4.73 3.33
CA HIS A 58 13.92 -3.55 4.16
C HIS A 58 12.44 -3.36 4.49
N ARG A 59 11.57 -4.33 4.16
CA ARG A 59 10.12 -4.23 4.37
C ARG A 59 9.55 -3.02 3.61
N GLN A 60 9.93 -2.94 2.35
CA GLN A 60 9.38 -1.97 1.41
C GLN A 60 8.69 -2.72 0.29
N THR A 61 7.60 -2.15 -0.18
CA THR A 61 6.80 -2.71 -1.25
C THR A 61 7.57 -2.70 -2.56
N CYS A 62 7.69 -3.86 -3.19
CA CYS A 62 8.17 -4.00 -4.56
C CYS A 62 6.99 -4.30 -5.47
N ILE A 63 6.92 -3.59 -6.60
CA ILE A 63 5.92 -3.87 -7.64
C ILE A 63 6.59 -4.70 -8.73
N PHE A 64 6.03 -5.87 -9.01
CA PHE A 64 6.55 -6.82 -9.99
C PHE A 64 5.88 -6.69 -11.35
N GLY A 65 4.71 -6.08 -11.43
CA GLY A 65 4.04 -5.82 -12.70
C GLY A 65 2.56 -5.58 -12.54
N PHE A 66 1.90 -5.43 -13.67
CA PHE A 66 0.48 -5.10 -13.73
C PHE A 66 -0.22 -5.93 -14.79
N GLY A 67 -1.48 -6.25 -14.55
CA GLY A 67 -2.37 -6.89 -15.49
C GLY A 67 -3.67 -6.11 -15.63
N LEU A 68 -4.18 -5.96 -16.84
CA LEU A 68 -5.53 -5.50 -17.11
C LEU A 68 -6.29 -6.62 -17.81
N LEU A 69 -7.38 -7.05 -17.21
CA LEU A 69 -8.23 -8.12 -17.73
C LEU A 69 -9.57 -7.55 -18.20
N SER A 70 -10.22 -8.26 -19.11
CA SER A 70 -11.62 -7.99 -19.48
C SER A 70 -12.61 -8.71 -18.57
N TYR A 71 -12.22 -9.86 -17.99
CA TYR A 71 -13.10 -10.71 -17.20
C TYR A 71 -12.38 -11.29 -15.97
N GLU A 72 -13.12 -11.49 -14.88
CA GLU A 72 -12.66 -12.19 -13.67
C GLU A 72 -12.99 -13.69 -13.79
N GLN A 73 -12.33 -14.37 -14.72
CA GLN A 73 -12.53 -15.79 -15.00
C GLN A 73 -11.21 -16.55 -14.87
N THR A 74 -11.28 -17.86 -14.58
CA THR A 74 -10.09 -18.71 -14.41
C THR A 74 -9.17 -18.62 -15.62
N LYS A 75 -9.72 -18.65 -16.84
CA LYS A 75 -8.96 -18.54 -18.09
C LYS A 75 -8.21 -17.22 -18.21
N SER A 76 -8.84 -16.11 -17.82
CA SER A 76 -8.24 -14.77 -17.87
C SER A 76 -7.11 -14.62 -16.85
N TYR A 77 -7.29 -15.11 -15.63
CA TYR A 77 -6.22 -15.12 -14.63
C TYR A 77 -5.10 -16.07 -15.01
N LYS A 78 -5.41 -17.25 -15.56
CA LYS A 78 -4.40 -18.18 -16.04
C LYS A 78 -3.52 -17.54 -17.12
N TRP A 79 -4.14 -16.94 -18.14
CA TRP A 79 -3.41 -16.20 -19.17
C TRP A 79 -2.46 -15.16 -18.55
N LEU A 80 -2.94 -14.42 -17.55
CA LEU A 80 -2.14 -13.42 -16.87
C LEU A 80 -0.95 -14.02 -16.11
N LEU A 81 -1.18 -15.11 -15.36
CA LEU A 81 -0.16 -15.77 -14.56
C LEU A 81 0.88 -16.48 -15.44
N ASP A 82 0.48 -17.08 -16.55
CA ASP A 82 1.40 -17.68 -17.53
C ASP A 82 2.34 -16.61 -18.11
N ASN A 83 1.79 -15.48 -18.55
CA ASN A 83 2.58 -14.35 -19.07
C ASN A 83 3.48 -13.74 -18.00
N PHE A 84 2.98 -13.60 -16.77
CA PHE A 84 3.78 -13.14 -15.64
C PHE A 84 4.97 -14.07 -15.40
N SER A 85 4.72 -15.39 -15.32
CA SER A 85 5.77 -16.38 -15.07
C SER A 85 6.86 -16.33 -16.14
N GLU A 86 6.48 -16.33 -17.42
CA GLU A 86 7.43 -16.27 -18.53
C GLU A 86 8.29 -15.00 -18.49
N VAL A 87 7.67 -13.84 -18.27
CA VAL A 87 8.39 -12.55 -18.18
C VAL A 87 9.32 -12.48 -16.96
N MET A 88 8.98 -13.22 -15.91
CA MET A 88 9.77 -13.40 -14.70
C MET A 88 10.77 -14.57 -14.77
N MET A 89 11.10 -15.01 -15.98
CA MET A 89 12.08 -16.09 -16.24
C MET A 89 11.69 -17.42 -15.61
N ASN A 90 10.38 -17.68 -15.52
CA ASN A 90 9.78 -18.87 -14.92
C ASN A 90 10.20 -19.09 -13.45
N LYS A 91 10.59 -18.03 -12.73
CA LYS A 91 10.76 -18.10 -11.29
C LYS A 91 9.38 -18.15 -10.62
N HIS A 92 9.02 -19.30 -10.07
CA HIS A 92 7.74 -19.47 -9.39
C HIS A 92 7.83 -19.00 -7.92
N PRO A 93 6.78 -18.35 -7.39
CA PRO A 93 6.74 -18.00 -5.98
C PRO A 93 6.58 -19.26 -5.13
N SER A 94 7.08 -19.23 -3.89
CA SER A 94 6.81 -20.27 -2.89
C SER A 94 5.44 -20.06 -2.24
N LEU A 95 4.95 -18.82 -2.24
CA LEU A 95 3.72 -18.43 -1.61
C LEU A 95 3.00 -17.35 -2.42
N VAL A 96 1.69 -17.53 -2.58
CA VAL A 96 0.81 -16.57 -3.25
C VAL A 96 -0.27 -16.08 -2.28
N ILE A 97 -0.47 -14.76 -2.21
CA ILE A 97 -1.47 -14.11 -1.36
C ILE A 97 -2.51 -13.39 -2.23
N THR A 98 -3.79 -13.76 -2.11
CA THR A 98 -4.91 -13.09 -2.80
C THR A 98 -6.12 -12.89 -1.88
N ASP A 99 -7.16 -12.20 -2.34
CA ASP A 99 -8.42 -12.02 -1.59
C ASP A 99 -9.23 -13.33 -1.42
N GLY A 100 -8.89 -14.36 -2.18
CA GLY A 100 -9.51 -15.68 -2.15
C GLY A 100 -10.59 -15.90 -3.18
N ASP A 101 -10.64 -15.11 -4.25
CA ASP A 101 -11.47 -15.39 -5.42
C ASP A 101 -11.25 -16.80 -5.98
N ASN A 102 -12.33 -17.47 -6.37
CA ASN A 102 -12.29 -18.86 -6.82
C ASN A 102 -11.62 -19.02 -8.19
N ALA A 103 -11.76 -18.03 -9.08
CA ALA A 103 -11.13 -18.04 -10.38
C ALA A 103 -9.61 -17.82 -10.25
N MET A 104 -9.18 -16.87 -9.42
CA MET A 104 -7.77 -16.72 -9.06
C MET A 104 -7.20 -17.98 -8.45
N LYS A 105 -7.90 -18.57 -7.47
CA LYS A 105 -7.47 -19.81 -6.81
C LYS A 105 -7.21 -20.92 -7.84
N SER A 106 -8.17 -21.15 -8.73
CA SER A 106 -8.05 -22.19 -9.76
C SER A 106 -6.87 -21.92 -10.69
N ALA A 107 -6.68 -20.67 -11.12
CA ALA A 107 -5.54 -20.29 -11.96
C ALA A 107 -4.19 -20.46 -11.25
N ILE A 108 -4.09 -20.13 -9.96
CA ILE A 108 -2.87 -20.32 -9.16
C ILE A 108 -2.54 -21.82 -9.03
N GLU A 109 -3.54 -22.67 -8.78
CA GLU A 109 -3.34 -24.12 -8.67
C GLU A 109 -2.84 -24.73 -10.00
N GLU A 110 -3.25 -24.16 -11.15
CA GLU A 110 -2.75 -24.57 -12.46
C GLU A 110 -1.34 -24.07 -12.78
N VAL A 111 -1.03 -22.79 -12.52
CA VAL A 111 0.24 -22.16 -12.96
C VAL A 111 1.35 -22.30 -11.91
N PHE A 112 1.01 -22.24 -10.63
CA PHE A 112 1.94 -22.34 -9.50
C PHE A 112 1.56 -23.49 -8.55
N PRO A 113 1.53 -24.75 -9.01
CA PRO A 113 1.00 -25.88 -8.22
C PRO A 113 1.76 -26.15 -6.92
N SER A 114 3.03 -25.73 -6.84
CA SER A 114 3.87 -25.89 -5.63
C SER A 114 3.78 -24.69 -4.68
N ALA A 115 3.14 -23.59 -5.08
CA ALA A 115 3.00 -22.42 -4.23
C ALA A 115 1.92 -22.65 -3.19
N THR A 116 2.20 -22.29 -1.94
CA THR A 116 1.15 -22.23 -0.92
C THR A 116 0.21 -21.07 -1.25
N HIS A 117 -1.10 -21.29 -1.26
CA HIS A 117 -2.08 -20.22 -1.47
C HIS A 117 -2.65 -19.71 -0.14
N ARG A 118 -2.47 -18.42 0.11
CA ARG A 118 -2.95 -17.71 1.29
C ARG A 118 -3.98 -16.65 0.99
N LEU A 119 -4.81 -16.40 2.00
CA LEU A 119 -5.79 -15.33 1.99
C LEU A 119 -5.17 -14.05 2.56
N CYS A 120 -5.47 -12.94 1.90
CA CYS A 120 -5.06 -11.63 2.32
C CYS A 120 -5.74 -11.28 3.65
N ALA A 121 -4.97 -11.26 4.73
CA ALA A 121 -5.49 -10.95 6.07
C ALA A 121 -6.12 -9.54 6.15
N TRP A 122 -5.74 -8.60 5.27
CA TRP A 122 -6.42 -7.29 5.21
C TRP A 122 -7.83 -7.43 4.66
N TYR A 123 -7.99 -8.17 3.57
CA TYR A 123 -9.31 -8.42 2.98
C TYR A 123 -10.20 -9.13 3.99
N LEU A 124 -9.70 -10.17 4.67
CA LEU A 124 -10.41 -10.86 5.74
C LEU A 124 -10.79 -9.93 6.90
N TYR A 125 -9.86 -9.10 7.35
CA TYR A 125 -10.11 -8.11 8.40
C TYR A 125 -11.13 -7.04 8.00
N LYS A 126 -11.13 -6.60 6.75
CA LYS A 126 -12.10 -5.64 6.22
C LYS A 126 -13.48 -6.29 6.09
N ASN A 127 -13.53 -7.53 5.60
CA ASN A 127 -14.76 -8.31 5.45
C ASN A 127 -15.37 -8.66 6.81
N ALA A 128 -14.56 -8.84 7.86
CA ALA A 128 -15.06 -9.04 9.22
C ALA A 128 -16.04 -7.93 9.67
N VAL A 129 -15.80 -6.68 9.26
CA VAL A 129 -16.65 -5.53 9.63
C VAL A 129 -18.08 -5.65 9.09
N SER A 130 -18.26 -6.25 7.91
CA SER A 130 -19.60 -6.44 7.33
C SER A 130 -20.38 -7.58 8.00
N HIS A 131 -19.70 -8.51 8.68
CA HIS A 131 -20.33 -9.66 9.31
C HIS A 131 -20.50 -9.52 10.82
N ILE A 132 -19.54 -8.88 11.50
CA ILE A 132 -19.56 -8.68 12.94
C ILE A 132 -19.26 -7.21 13.22
N LYS A 133 -20.25 -6.51 13.76
CA LYS A 133 -20.19 -5.06 14.01
C LYS A 133 -19.41 -4.70 15.28
N ASP A 134 -19.16 -5.66 16.17
CA ASP A 134 -18.47 -5.44 17.44
C ASP A 134 -16.99 -5.04 17.20
N PRO A 135 -16.56 -3.83 17.62
CA PRO A 135 -15.17 -3.39 17.44
C PRO A 135 -14.16 -4.21 18.24
N GLY A 136 -14.55 -4.75 19.41
CA GLY A 136 -13.71 -5.62 20.24
C GLY A 136 -13.41 -6.94 19.55
N PHE A 137 -14.40 -7.50 18.83
CA PHE A 137 -14.17 -8.69 18.00
C PHE A 137 -13.10 -8.43 16.95
N ARG A 138 -13.16 -7.27 16.29
CA ARG A 138 -12.25 -6.90 15.20
C ARG A 138 -10.78 -6.92 15.64
N GLU A 139 -10.45 -6.35 16.80
CA GLU A 139 -9.08 -6.37 17.31
C GLU A 139 -8.64 -7.78 17.72
N LYS A 140 -9.54 -8.58 18.30
CA LYS A 140 -9.25 -9.98 18.65
C LYS A 140 -9.04 -10.83 17.40
N PHE A 141 -9.87 -10.67 16.37
CA PHE A 141 -9.75 -11.35 15.08
C PHE A 141 -8.48 -10.94 14.32
N LYS A 142 -8.12 -9.66 14.36
CA LYS A 142 -6.82 -9.19 13.85
C LYS A 142 -5.66 -9.92 14.52
N LYS A 143 -5.73 -10.15 15.84
CA LYS A 143 -4.71 -10.93 16.54
C LYS A 143 -4.68 -12.38 16.03
N CYS A 144 -5.82 -13.03 15.76
CA CYS A 144 -5.84 -14.36 15.12
C CYS A 144 -5.09 -14.38 13.77
N LEU A 145 -5.24 -13.32 12.97
CA LEU A 145 -4.62 -13.24 11.65
C LEU A 145 -3.10 -13.04 11.73
N TYR A 146 -2.64 -12.13 12.58
CA TYR A 146 -1.25 -11.61 12.54
C TYR A 146 -0.34 -12.10 13.66
N ALA A 147 -0.88 -12.57 14.79
CA ALA A 147 -0.04 -12.99 15.90
C ALA A 147 0.73 -14.27 15.58
N LYS A 148 1.96 -14.34 16.11
CA LYS A 148 2.81 -15.52 16.07
C LYS A 148 2.41 -16.48 17.19
N PHE A 149 1.27 -17.14 17.00
CA PHE A 149 0.87 -18.23 17.87
C PHE A 149 1.54 -19.53 17.43
N LYS A 150 1.76 -20.44 18.38
CA LYS A 150 1.78 -21.87 18.04
C LYS A 150 0.37 -22.34 17.67
N CYS A 151 0.26 -23.49 17.01
CA CYS A 151 -1.04 -24.00 16.56
C CYS A 151 -2.02 -24.20 17.74
N ASP A 152 -1.56 -24.78 18.84
CA ASP A 152 -2.32 -24.95 20.09
C ASP A 152 -2.77 -23.62 20.70
N GLU A 153 -1.86 -22.65 20.81
CA GLU A 153 -2.18 -21.29 21.28
C GLU A 153 -3.23 -20.60 20.40
N PHE A 154 -3.19 -20.81 19.08
CA PHE A 154 -4.19 -20.27 18.17
C PHE A 154 -5.57 -20.90 18.42
N GLU A 155 -5.64 -22.22 18.58
CA GLU A 155 -6.91 -22.92 18.81
C GLU A 155 -7.56 -22.43 20.11
N GLU A 156 -6.81 -22.37 21.21
CA GLU A 156 -7.29 -21.85 22.49
C GLU A 156 -7.78 -20.39 22.36
N TYR A 157 -6.98 -19.54 21.73
CA TYR A 157 -7.32 -18.14 21.53
C TYR A 157 -8.55 -17.94 20.63
N TRP A 158 -8.70 -18.76 19.59
CA TRP A 158 -9.86 -18.72 18.71
C TRP A 158 -11.12 -19.13 19.45
N HIS A 159 -11.08 -20.24 20.21
CA HIS A 159 -12.21 -20.70 21.01
C HIS A 159 -12.65 -19.65 22.04
N ASP A 160 -11.72 -19.10 22.82
CA ASP A 160 -12.00 -18.02 23.79
C ASP A 160 -12.63 -16.78 23.13
N MET A 161 -12.13 -16.39 21.95
CA MET A 161 -12.71 -15.29 21.19
C MET A 161 -14.16 -15.61 20.77
N VAL A 162 -14.42 -16.78 20.19
CA VAL A 162 -15.75 -17.15 19.71
C VAL A 162 -16.77 -17.19 20.85
N GLU A 163 -16.41 -17.75 22.00
CA GLU A 163 -17.27 -17.80 23.19
C GLU A 163 -17.55 -16.41 23.75
N ARG A 164 -16.51 -15.58 23.94
CA ARG A 164 -16.67 -14.23 24.52
C ARG A 164 -17.60 -13.31 23.72
N PHE A 165 -17.62 -13.47 22.40
CA PHE A 165 -18.51 -12.68 21.53
C PHE A 165 -19.82 -13.41 21.20
N ASN A 166 -20.09 -14.57 21.81
CA ASN A 166 -21.27 -15.39 21.58
C ASN A 166 -21.49 -15.75 20.09
N LEU A 167 -20.41 -16.16 19.42
CA LEU A 167 -20.36 -16.44 17.97
C LEU A 167 -20.35 -17.94 17.65
N VAL A 168 -20.61 -18.80 18.64
CA VAL A 168 -20.75 -20.25 18.43
C VAL A 168 -21.92 -20.50 17.47
N GLY A 169 -21.69 -21.28 16.41
CA GLY A 169 -22.68 -21.52 15.35
C GLY A 169 -22.81 -20.39 14.33
N ASN A 170 -21.97 -19.35 14.37
CA ASN A 170 -21.99 -18.31 13.34
C ASN A 170 -21.35 -18.81 12.04
N ASP A 171 -22.15 -18.91 10.97
CA ASP A 171 -21.74 -19.42 9.66
C ASP A 171 -20.45 -18.78 9.12
N TRP A 172 -20.31 -17.47 9.26
CA TRP A 172 -19.16 -16.75 8.72
C TRP A 172 -17.89 -17.06 9.52
N VAL A 173 -17.99 -17.09 10.85
CA VAL A 173 -16.87 -17.44 11.75
C VAL A 173 -16.44 -18.87 11.53
N GLU A 174 -17.37 -19.82 11.45
CA GLU A 174 -17.06 -21.22 11.18
C GLU A 174 -16.40 -21.40 9.80
N LYS A 175 -16.87 -20.66 8.79
CA LYS A 175 -16.23 -20.67 7.46
C LYS A 175 -14.79 -20.15 7.53
N GLN A 176 -14.50 -19.14 8.34
CA GLN A 176 -13.13 -18.70 8.54
C GLN A 176 -12.31 -19.77 9.27
N TYR A 177 -12.85 -20.37 10.32
CA TYR A 177 -12.18 -21.42 11.07
C TYR A 177 -11.80 -22.63 10.20
N ARG A 178 -12.70 -23.08 9.33
CA ARG A 178 -12.41 -24.15 8.34
C ARG A 178 -11.25 -23.81 7.40
N ARG A 179 -10.89 -22.53 7.26
CA ARG A 179 -9.80 -22.03 6.41
C ARG A 179 -8.63 -21.48 7.24
N LYS A 180 -8.54 -21.79 8.54
CA LYS A 180 -7.54 -21.25 9.48
C LYS A 180 -6.09 -21.37 8.98
N GLU A 181 -5.74 -22.47 8.33
CA GLU A 181 -4.41 -22.71 7.76
C GLU A 181 -4.04 -21.69 6.66
N LYS A 182 -5.04 -21.22 5.89
CA LYS A 182 -4.85 -20.24 4.82
C LYS A 182 -4.87 -18.78 5.30
N LEU A 183 -5.34 -18.51 6.52
CA LEU A 183 -5.50 -17.13 7.03
C LEU A 183 -4.57 -16.77 8.20
N ALA A 184 -4.30 -17.70 9.11
CA ALA A 184 -3.67 -17.37 10.38
C ALA A 184 -2.16 -17.58 10.34
N THR A 185 -1.38 -16.60 10.81
CA THR A 185 0.09 -16.69 10.85
C THR A 185 0.60 -17.92 11.61
N ALA A 186 -0.17 -18.46 12.56
CA ALA A 186 0.16 -19.65 13.33
C ALA A 186 0.49 -20.90 12.50
N TYR A 187 -0.15 -21.05 11.33
CA TYR A 187 0.02 -22.22 10.45
C TYR A 187 1.00 -21.98 9.30
N LEU A 188 1.81 -20.92 9.35
CA LEU A 188 2.90 -20.74 8.40
C LEU A 188 4.09 -21.62 8.76
N SER A 189 4.73 -22.18 7.73
CA SER A 189 6.07 -22.73 7.89
C SER A 189 7.07 -21.60 8.15
N SER A 190 8.23 -21.95 8.70
CA SER A 190 9.26 -20.94 9.02
C SER A 190 9.84 -20.20 7.82
N LYS A 191 9.72 -20.78 6.62
CA LYS A 191 10.13 -20.14 5.36
C LYS A 191 9.15 -19.06 4.90
N ASP A 192 7.92 -19.06 5.43
CA ASP A 192 6.82 -18.19 5.01
C ASP A 192 6.61 -16.97 5.94
N TYR A 193 7.49 -16.75 6.94
CA TYR A 193 7.30 -15.70 7.96
C TYR A 193 7.30 -14.25 7.44
N ARG A 194 7.60 -14.00 6.16
CA ARG A 194 7.56 -12.65 5.54
C ARG A 194 6.12 -12.08 5.38
N ASN A 195 5.09 -12.84 5.77
CA ASN A 195 3.68 -12.57 5.47
C ASN A 195 2.93 -11.53 6.31
N ALA A 196 3.33 -11.29 7.55
CA ALA A 196 2.57 -10.37 8.41
C ALA A 196 2.61 -8.92 7.92
N GLU A 197 3.63 -8.56 7.13
CA GLU A 197 3.91 -7.20 6.68
C GLU A 197 3.49 -6.92 5.24
N ILE A 198 3.58 -7.91 4.34
CA ILE A 198 3.07 -7.78 2.96
C ILE A 198 1.57 -7.40 2.98
N VAL A 199 0.82 -7.97 3.92
CA VAL A 199 -0.59 -7.64 4.11
C VAL A 199 -0.78 -6.25 4.72
N ALA A 200 0.15 -5.75 5.55
CA ALA A 200 0.12 -4.40 6.10
C ALA A 200 0.47 -3.35 5.03
N GLU A 201 1.40 -3.67 4.13
CA GLU A 201 1.82 -2.81 3.02
C GLU A 201 0.84 -2.79 1.84
N PHE A 202 0.14 -3.91 1.58
CA PHE A 202 -0.99 -3.93 0.66
C PHE A 202 -2.09 -2.93 1.11
N LYS A 203 -2.23 -2.67 2.43
CA LYS A 203 -3.09 -1.58 2.95
C LYS A 203 -2.53 -0.20 2.61
N THR A 204 -1.22 -0.02 2.52
CA THR A 204 -0.62 1.25 2.11
C THR A 204 -0.86 1.52 0.62
N LEU A 205 -0.85 0.47 -0.21
CA LEU A 205 -1.16 0.57 -1.63
C LEU A 205 -2.66 0.81 -1.91
N ASN A 206 -3.58 0.38 -1.04
CA ASN A 206 -5.02 0.35 -1.31
C ASN A 206 -5.93 0.97 -0.22
N GLY A 207 -5.35 1.55 0.84
CA GLY A 207 -6.05 2.16 1.98
C GLY A 207 -5.71 3.63 2.18
N GLU A 208 -6.31 4.24 3.21
CA GLU A 208 -6.06 5.63 3.60
C GLU A 208 -4.59 5.85 4.01
N HIS A 209 -4.05 7.02 3.67
CA HIS A 209 -2.66 7.37 3.99
C HIS A 209 -2.41 7.34 5.50
N VAL A 210 -1.48 6.47 5.92
CA VAL A 210 -0.94 6.45 7.28
C VAL A 210 0.18 7.48 7.38
N PRO A 211 0.05 8.51 8.23
CA PRO A 211 1.10 9.53 8.40
C PRO A 211 2.44 8.91 8.81
N THR A 212 3.51 9.35 8.17
CA THR A 212 4.87 8.80 8.32
C THR A 212 5.86 9.78 8.94
N THR A 213 5.47 11.04 9.13
CA THR A 213 6.29 12.09 9.76
C THR A 213 5.58 12.64 11.00
N GLY A 214 6.27 13.46 11.80
CA GLY A 214 5.63 14.17 12.92
C GLY A 214 4.62 15.26 12.50
N LEU A 215 4.54 15.60 11.20
CA LEU A 215 3.66 16.63 10.66
C LEU A 215 2.32 16.04 10.18
N HIS A 216 1.67 15.26 11.04
CA HIS A 216 0.49 14.46 10.71
C HIS A 216 -0.66 15.26 10.08
N SER A 217 -0.94 16.47 10.58
CA SER A 217 -2.04 17.30 10.04
C SER A 217 -1.78 17.71 8.60
N LEU A 218 -0.56 18.13 8.29
CA LEU A 218 -0.17 18.54 6.94
C LEU A 218 -0.12 17.35 5.98
N GLU A 219 0.33 16.18 6.44
CA GLU A 219 0.29 14.93 5.66
C GLU A 219 -1.16 14.53 5.30
N ARG A 220 -2.08 14.56 6.27
CA ARG A 220 -3.48 14.24 6.04
C ARG A 220 -4.14 15.23 5.10
N HIS A 221 -3.92 16.52 5.31
CA HIS A 221 -4.49 17.58 4.46
C HIS A 221 -3.92 17.50 3.03
N ALA A 222 -2.62 17.22 2.87
CA ALA A 222 -2.03 16.98 1.56
C ALA A 222 -2.68 15.78 0.85
N ALA A 223 -2.95 14.69 1.58
CA ALA A 223 -3.58 13.51 1.02
C ALA A 223 -5.06 13.73 0.64
N SER A 224 -5.77 14.67 1.27
CA SER A 224 -7.15 15.02 0.89
C SER A 224 -7.24 15.99 -0.28
N VAL A 225 -6.24 16.87 -0.44
CA VAL A 225 -6.24 17.92 -1.48
C VAL A 225 -5.65 17.42 -2.81
N TYR A 226 -4.60 16.60 -2.75
CA TYR A 226 -3.83 16.23 -3.93
C TYR A 226 -4.10 14.80 -4.40
N THR A 227 -3.89 14.55 -5.71
CA THR A 227 -3.88 13.19 -6.24
C THR A 227 -2.75 12.38 -5.61
N ARG A 228 -2.87 11.06 -5.65
CA ARG A 228 -1.91 10.16 -4.98
C ARG A 228 -0.48 10.31 -5.49
N GLU A 229 -0.31 10.57 -6.79
CA GLU A 229 0.98 10.79 -7.43
C GLU A 229 1.64 12.09 -6.96
N ILE A 230 0.85 13.14 -6.75
CA ILE A 230 1.33 14.44 -6.27
C ILE A 230 1.60 14.37 -4.77
N PHE A 231 0.76 13.67 -4.02
CA PHE A 231 0.92 13.45 -2.59
C PHE A 231 2.31 12.87 -2.25
N TRP A 232 2.79 11.85 -2.99
CA TRP A 232 4.13 11.30 -2.74
C TRP A 232 5.25 12.32 -2.94
N LYS A 233 5.12 13.21 -3.93
CA LYS A 233 6.08 14.31 -4.15
C LYS A 233 6.05 15.31 -3.00
N ILE A 234 4.87 15.59 -2.43
CA ILE A 234 4.70 16.45 -1.26
C ILE A 234 5.29 15.80 -0.02
N LEU A 235 5.04 14.50 0.19
CA LEU A 235 5.54 13.78 1.34
C LEU A 235 7.07 13.80 1.41
N GLU A 236 7.75 13.66 0.28
CA GLU A 236 9.20 13.84 0.19
C GLU A 236 9.65 15.25 0.65
N LYS A 237 8.86 16.29 0.37
CA LYS A 237 9.13 17.65 0.86
C LYS A 237 8.90 17.77 2.37
N ILE A 238 7.82 17.19 2.90
CA ILE A 238 7.54 17.17 4.34
C ILE A 238 8.65 16.43 5.09
N LYS A 239 9.09 15.26 4.62
CA LYS A 239 10.20 14.50 5.22
C LYS A 239 11.49 15.32 5.28
N SER A 240 11.79 16.06 4.22
CA SER A 240 13.02 16.85 4.16
C SER A 240 13.08 18.01 5.16
N VAL A 241 11.95 18.41 5.77
CA VAL A 241 11.90 19.44 6.84
C VAL A 241 12.78 19.06 8.02
N ALA A 242 12.96 17.77 8.30
CA ALA A 242 13.85 17.31 9.38
C ALA A 242 15.33 17.69 9.16
N THR A 243 15.71 18.01 7.92
CA THR A 243 17.08 18.41 7.54
C THR A 243 17.24 19.92 7.39
N LEU A 244 16.21 20.70 7.73
CA LEU A 244 16.18 22.15 7.57
C LEU A 244 16.16 22.84 8.93
N ASP A 245 17.01 23.85 9.05
CA ASP A 245 17.01 24.81 10.16
C ASP A 245 16.31 26.10 9.71
N ILE A 246 15.58 26.72 10.63
CA ILE A 246 14.82 27.93 10.38
C ILE A 246 15.18 29.02 11.39
N MET A 247 15.43 30.22 10.88
CA MET A 247 15.71 31.41 11.67
C MET A 247 14.77 32.54 11.22
N ARG A 248 14.16 33.23 12.17
CA ARG A 248 13.39 34.45 11.86
C ARG A 248 14.39 35.60 11.67
N SER A 249 14.45 36.19 10.48
CA SER A 249 15.38 37.27 10.15
C SER A 249 14.80 38.66 10.39
N GLY A 250 13.47 38.80 10.36
CA GLY A 250 12.79 40.06 10.63
C GLY A 250 11.29 39.99 10.37
N SER A 251 10.61 41.11 10.59
CA SER A 251 9.20 41.28 10.21
C SER A 251 8.94 42.72 9.81
N ARG A 252 8.06 42.91 8.82
CA ARG A 252 7.56 44.21 8.37
C ARG A 252 6.05 44.13 8.29
N SER A 253 5.36 44.94 9.10
CA SER A 253 3.89 44.87 9.24
C SER A 253 3.45 43.42 9.58
N THR A 254 2.58 42.84 8.77
CA THR A 254 2.01 41.47 8.87
C THR A 254 2.90 40.40 8.25
N THR A 255 3.95 40.79 7.52
CA THR A 255 4.84 39.87 6.82
C THR A 255 6.09 39.57 7.63
N THR A 256 6.31 38.30 7.94
CA THR A 256 7.53 37.80 8.60
C THR A 256 8.48 37.17 7.58
N GLU A 257 9.77 37.49 7.70
CA GLU A 257 10.84 36.91 6.90
C GLU A 257 11.53 35.79 7.67
N TYR A 258 11.68 34.65 7.00
CA TYR A 258 12.35 33.46 7.48
C TYR A 258 13.54 33.12 6.58
N LYS A 259 14.67 32.82 7.22
CA LYS A 259 15.85 32.23 6.59
C LYS A 259 15.90 30.75 6.89
N ILE A 260 16.14 29.95 5.86
CA ILE A 260 16.19 28.50 5.96
C ILE A 260 17.52 27.99 5.43
N ILE A 261 18.16 27.15 6.23
CA ILE A 261 19.46 26.54 5.93
C ILE A 261 19.30 25.02 5.92
N LYS A 262 20.01 24.33 5.03
CA LYS A 262 19.99 22.88 4.96
C LYS A 262 21.20 22.27 5.66
N TYR A 263 20.97 21.25 6.48
CA TYR A 263 22.02 20.45 7.10
C TYR A 263 23.01 19.93 6.05
N GLY A 264 24.31 20.14 6.29
CA GLY A 264 25.39 19.81 5.36
C GLY A 264 25.62 20.82 4.23
N ARG A 265 24.86 21.94 4.17
CA ARG A 265 25.06 23.06 3.24
C ARG A 265 24.79 24.41 3.92
N PRO A 266 25.61 24.82 4.89
CA PRO A 266 25.39 26.04 5.66
C PRO A 266 25.49 27.33 4.82
N ASP A 267 26.30 27.32 3.76
CA ASP A 267 26.54 28.49 2.90
C ASP A 267 25.38 28.84 1.97
N HIS A 268 24.32 28.02 1.95
CA HIS A 268 23.18 28.22 1.08
C HIS A 268 21.91 28.49 1.89
N GLU A 269 21.49 29.74 1.89
CA GLU A 269 20.28 30.22 2.56
C GLU A 269 19.13 30.37 1.56
N TYR A 270 17.92 30.00 1.99
CA TYR A 270 16.68 30.31 1.28
C TYR A 270 15.83 31.28 2.09
N ILE A 271 15.25 32.28 1.42
CA ILE A 271 14.34 33.24 2.05
C ILE A 271 12.89 32.86 1.78
N ILE A 272 12.06 32.94 2.84
CA ILE A 272 10.61 32.88 2.76
C ILE A 272 10.00 34.11 3.41
N LEU A 273 8.99 34.66 2.72
CA LEU A 273 8.09 35.66 3.26
C LEU A 273 6.75 35.00 3.57
N TYR A 274 6.26 35.18 4.80
CA TYR A 274 4.96 34.70 5.23
C TYR A 274 4.13 35.85 5.77
N ASP A 275 2.99 36.11 5.12
CA ASP A 275 2.03 37.11 5.55
C ASP A 275 0.95 36.48 6.42
N GLN A 276 0.85 36.93 7.68
CA GLN A 276 -0.02 36.32 8.68
C GLN A 276 -1.50 36.62 8.45
N ASP A 277 -1.85 37.76 7.86
CA ASP A 277 -3.25 38.16 7.63
C ASP A 277 -3.85 37.40 6.44
N THR A 278 -3.09 37.31 5.35
CA THR A 278 -3.54 36.65 4.11
C THR A 278 -3.20 35.17 4.06
N GLN A 279 -2.44 34.67 5.04
CA GLN A 279 -1.88 33.31 5.08
C GLN A 279 -0.99 32.96 3.87
N LYS A 280 -0.54 33.96 3.11
CA LYS A 280 0.23 33.77 1.88
C LYS A 280 1.71 33.55 2.19
N MET A 281 2.30 32.53 1.55
CA MET A 281 3.74 32.26 1.63
C MET A 281 4.39 32.41 0.25
N VAL A 282 5.53 33.09 0.21
CA VAL A 282 6.37 33.24 -0.99
C VAL A 282 7.78 32.76 -0.66
N CYS A 283 8.27 31.80 -1.44
CA CYS A 283 9.61 31.24 -1.26
C CYS A 283 10.50 31.57 -2.46
N GLN A 284 11.74 32.00 -2.18
CA GLN A 284 12.73 32.32 -3.20
C GLN A 284 13.05 31.15 -4.16
N CYS A 285 12.76 29.90 -3.77
CA CYS A 285 12.96 28.75 -4.66
C CYS A 285 11.95 28.66 -5.82
N GLN A 286 10.91 29.50 -5.84
CA GLN A 286 9.87 29.59 -6.89
C GLN A 286 9.16 28.28 -7.26
N ARG A 287 9.28 27.26 -6.41
CA ARG A 287 8.74 25.92 -6.71
C ARG A 287 7.21 25.91 -6.71
N TRP A 288 6.59 26.68 -5.81
CA TRP A 288 5.14 26.84 -5.78
C TRP A 288 4.64 27.46 -7.09
N ASP A 289 5.27 28.56 -7.52
CA ASP A 289 4.89 29.27 -8.75
C ASP A 289 5.12 28.44 -10.01
N SER A 290 6.11 27.53 -9.99
CA SER A 290 6.45 26.70 -11.16
C SER A 290 5.67 25.39 -11.24
N TYR A 291 5.31 24.78 -10.11
CA TYR A 291 4.74 23.42 -10.06
C TYR A 291 3.42 23.31 -9.31
N GLY A 292 2.94 24.37 -8.67
CA GLY A 292 1.71 24.37 -7.85
C GLY A 292 1.80 23.51 -6.58
N ILE A 293 3.02 23.25 -6.08
CA ILE A 293 3.27 22.33 -4.95
C ILE A 293 4.19 23.02 -3.92
N PRO A 294 3.91 22.94 -2.61
CA PRO A 294 4.75 23.60 -1.61
C PRO A 294 6.15 22.97 -1.57
N CYS A 295 7.17 23.80 -1.39
CA CYS A 295 8.53 23.32 -1.18
C CYS A 295 8.76 22.92 0.28
N SER A 296 9.86 22.22 0.53
CA SER A 296 10.32 21.86 1.88
C SER A 296 10.52 23.06 2.79
N HIS A 297 10.91 24.20 2.22
CA HIS A 297 11.09 25.44 2.95
C HIS A 297 9.74 25.98 3.48
N MET A 298 8.67 25.97 2.66
CA MET A 298 7.33 26.38 3.09
C MET A 298 6.81 25.48 4.21
N PHE A 299 7.01 24.16 4.09
CA PHE A 299 6.68 23.23 5.18
C PHE A 299 7.46 23.49 6.47
N CYS A 300 8.69 23.99 6.37
CA CYS A 300 9.48 24.38 7.54
C CYS A 300 8.86 25.60 8.26
N VAL A 301 8.36 26.59 7.51
CA VAL A 301 7.60 27.72 8.08
C VAL A 301 6.27 27.25 8.66
N MET A 302 5.53 26.39 7.97
CA MET A 302 4.28 25.81 8.50
C MET A 302 4.48 25.08 9.83
N LYS A 303 5.56 24.29 9.95
CA LYS A 303 5.96 23.65 11.21
C LYS A 303 6.23 24.68 12.30
N ARG A 304 6.95 25.77 11.99
CA ARG A 304 7.31 26.83 12.95
C ARG A 304 6.08 27.58 13.45
N GLU A 305 5.17 27.92 12.54
CA GLU A 305 3.94 28.67 12.79
C GLU A 305 2.76 27.79 13.23
N GLN A 306 2.98 26.48 13.41
CA GLN A 306 1.95 25.50 13.82
C GLN A 306 0.74 25.42 12.86
N ILE A 307 0.96 25.70 11.57
CA ILE A 307 -0.06 25.63 10.52
C ILE A 307 -0.39 24.16 10.24
N LYS A 308 -1.69 23.84 10.16
CA LYS A 308 -2.21 22.47 10.05
C LYS A 308 -2.75 22.12 8.67
N GLU A 309 -2.99 23.13 7.83
CA GLU A 309 -3.62 23.01 6.51
C GLU A 309 -2.75 23.67 5.44
N LEU A 310 -2.90 23.23 4.19
CA LEU A 310 -2.13 23.80 3.09
C LEU A 310 -2.82 25.07 2.59
N PRO A 311 -2.06 26.12 2.24
CA PRO A 311 -2.58 27.38 1.72
C PRO A 311 -3.14 27.26 0.29
#